data_AF-A0A528BFK5-F1
#
_entry.id   AF-A0A528BFK5-F1
#
_cell.length_a   1.000
_cell.length_b   1.000
_cell.length_c   1.000
_cell.angle_alpha   90.00
_cell.angle_beta   90.00
_cell.angle_gamma   90.00
#
_symmetry.space_group_name_H-M   'P 1'
#
loop_
_entity.id
_entity.type
_entity.pdbx_description
1 polymer ?
#
loop_
_entity_poly.entity_id
_entity_poly.type
_entity_poly.pdbx_seq_one_letter_code
_entity_poly.pdbx_strand_id
1 'polypeptide(L)'
;MNNPDVLLNRAKALRLNGLITHWDEIAGADWLAAVLQWEEEERSDRSMRRRMRAARLGHFKQLSDYDWHWPRRIDRAAVEDLMTLSFMNDAANIVFIGPNGVGKSTLARNVAH
;
A
#
# COMPACT_ATOMS: atom_id res chain seq x y z
N MET A 1 13.78 -23.08 12.58
CA MET A 1 15.25 -23.19 12.45
C MET A 1 15.68 -22.24 11.35
N ASN A 2 16.37 -21.16 11.70
CA ASN A 2 16.81 -20.15 10.73
C ASN A 2 17.90 -20.75 9.85
N ASN A 3 17.61 -20.95 8.57
CA ASN A 3 18.62 -21.32 7.59
C ASN A 3 19.54 -20.09 7.36
N PRO A 4 20.86 -20.19 7.59
CA PRO A 4 21.80 -19.09 7.37
C PRO A 4 21.73 -18.49 5.97
N ASP A 5 21.52 -19.31 4.93
CA ASP A 5 21.43 -18.84 3.55
C ASP A 5 20.21 -17.92 3.33
N VAL A 6 19.10 -18.22 4.01
CA VAL A 6 17.88 -17.40 3.95
C VAL A 6 18.13 -16.04 4.61
N LEU A 7 18.79 -16.02 5.77
CA LEU A 7 19.11 -14.77 6.46
C LEU A 7 20.10 -13.92 5.65
N LEU A 8 21.08 -14.56 4.97
CA LEU A 8 22.02 -13.86 4.10
C LEU A 8 21.32 -13.20 2.92
N ASN A 9 20.35 -13.90 2.31
CA ASN A 9 19.56 -13.34 1.22
C ASN A 9 18.69 -12.15 1.67
N ARG A 10 18.13 -12.22 2.88
CA ARG A 10 17.41 -11.08 3.49
C ARG A 10 18.34 -9.88 3.71
N ALA A 11 19.52 -10.11 4.29
CA ALA A 11 20.52 -9.06 4.48
C ALA A 11 20.94 -8.40 3.15
N LYS A 12 21.12 -9.20 2.09
CA LYS A 12 21.39 -8.73 0.71
C LYS A 12 20.23 -7.91 0.14
N ALA A 13 18.99 -8.37 0.29
CA ALA A 13 17.80 -7.63 -0.15
C ALA A 13 17.68 -6.28 0.56
N LEU A 14 18.04 -6.24 1.85
CA LEU A 14 18.13 -5.02 2.65
C LEU A 14 19.39 -4.18 2.40
N ARG A 15 20.34 -4.66 1.57
CA ARG A 15 21.63 -3.98 1.30
C ARG A 15 22.40 -3.61 2.58
N LEU A 16 22.34 -4.47 3.61
CA LEU A 16 23.04 -4.27 4.87
C LEU A 16 24.51 -4.69 4.73
N ASN A 17 25.26 -3.96 3.90
CA ASN A 17 26.61 -4.36 3.45
C ASN A 17 27.58 -4.63 4.61
N GLY A 18 27.49 -3.90 5.72
CA GLY A 18 28.32 -4.18 6.91
C GLY A 18 28.05 -5.56 7.51
N LEU A 19 26.78 -5.96 7.62
CA LEU A 19 26.42 -7.31 8.10
C LEU A 19 26.82 -8.39 7.09
N ILE A 20 26.74 -8.09 5.79
CA ILE A 20 27.14 -9.02 4.73
C ILE A 20 28.66 -9.23 4.73
N THR A 21 29.45 -8.18 4.92
CA THR A 21 30.93 -8.27 4.99
C THR A 21 31.40 -9.11 6.17
N HIS A 22 30.74 -9.01 7.32
CA HIS A 22 31.08 -9.73 8.55
C HIS A 22 30.18 -10.95 8.79
N TRP A 23 29.64 -11.55 7.73
CA TRP A 23 28.61 -12.59 7.84
C TRP A 23 29.04 -13.78 8.68
N ASP A 24 30.26 -14.29 8.47
CA ASP A 24 30.78 -15.46 9.16
C ASP A 24 30.89 -15.27 10.68
N GLU A 25 31.01 -14.02 11.14
CA GLU A 25 31.07 -13.67 12.56
C GLU A 25 29.68 -13.67 13.22
N ILE A 26 28.62 -13.42 12.45
CA ILE A 26 27.26 -13.16 12.97
C ILE A 26 26.22 -14.19 12.53
N ALA A 27 26.52 -15.07 11.58
CA ALA A 27 25.56 -15.98 10.96
C ALA A 27 24.82 -16.90 11.96
N GLY A 28 25.49 -17.24 13.07
CA GLY A 28 24.92 -18.05 14.15
C GLY A 28 24.29 -17.25 15.29
N ALA A 29 24.20 -15.92 15.18
CA ALA A 29 23.70 -15.08 16.25
C ALA A 29 22.17 -15.17 16.37
N ASP A 30 21.67 -15.47 17.57
CA ASP A 30 20.24 -15.62 17.84
C ASP A 30 19.43 -14.34 17.57
N TRP A 31 20.07 -13.17 17.65
CA TRP A 31 19.44 -11.87 17.41
C TRP A 31 19.29 -11.51 15.93
N LEU A 32 20.02 -12.17 15.03
CA LEU A 32 20.16 -11.74 13.63
C LEU A 32 18.82 -11.72 12.89
N ALA A 33 18.02 -12.77 13.04
CA ALA A 33 16.73 -12.87 12.37
C ALA A 33 15.73 -11.80 12.82
N ALA A 34 15.76 -11.41 14.11
CA ALA A 34 14.89 -10.37 14.63
C ALA A 34 15.28 -8.99 14.08
N VAL A 35 16.58 -8.68 14.03
CA VAL A 35 17.05 -7.39 13.47
C VAL A 35 16.72 -7.27 11.98
N LEU A 36 16.91 -8.33 11.20
CA LEU A 36 16.52 -8.34 9.78
C LEU A 36 15.02 -8.12 9.61
N GLN A 37 14.20 -8.74 10.46
CA GLN A 37 12.75 -8.55 10.45
C GLN A 37 12.35 -7.10 10.74
N TRP A 38 12.94 -6.50 11.78
CA TRP A 38 12.65 -5.10 12.13
C TRP A 38 12.99 -4.13 11.00
N GLU A 39 14.11 -4.33 10.33
CA GLU A 39 14.52 -3.47 9.22
C GLU A 39 13.61 -3.65 7.99
N GLU A 40 13.16 -4.88 7.68
CA GLU A 40 12.17 -5.14 6.62
C GLU A 40 10.85 -4.40 6.89
N GLU A 41 10.32 -4.55 8.11
CA GLU A 41 9.08 -3.91 8.55
C GLU A 41 9.19 -2.39 8.52
N GLU A 42 10.23 -1.82 9.15
CA GLU A 42 10.41 -0.37 9.24
C GLU A 42 10.59 0.26 7.86
N ARG A 43 11.28 -0.42 6.92
CA ARG A 43 11.39 0.06 5.54
C ARG A 43 10.06 0.02 4.80
N SER A 44 9.31 -1.06 4.95
CA SER A 44 7.97 -1.18 4.37
C SER A 44 7.06 -0.05 4.87
N ASP A 45 7.03 0.16 6.17
CA ASP A 45 6.27 1.20 6.85
C ASP A 45 6.68 2.60 6.43
N ARG A 46 7.97 2.91 6.41
CA ARG A 46 8.48 4.21 5.95
C ARG A 46 8.10 4.46 4.50
N SER A 47 8.24 3.45 3.65
CA SER A 47 7.92 3.51 2.23
C SER A 47 6.42 3.78 2.02
N MET A 48 5.55 3.07 2.75
CA MET A 48 4.11 3.27 2.76
C MET A 48 3.73 4.66 3.28
N ARG A 49 4.22 5.07 4.45
CA ARG A 49 3.98 6.40 5.04
C ARG A 49 4.45 7.53 4.12
N ARG A 50 5.54 7.33 3.38
CA ARG A 50 6.01 8.29 2.37
C ARG A 50 5.06 8.36 1.18
N ARG A 51 4.63 7.22 0.62
CA ARG A 51 3.65 7.19 -0.48
C ARG A 51 2.32 7.82 -0.08
N MET A 52 1.80 7.50 1.11
CA MET A 52 0.55 8.08 1.62
C MET A 52 0.64 9.61 1.75
N ARG A 53 1.76 10.12 2.32
CA ARG A 53 2.00 11.57 2.39
C ARG A 53 2.11 12.22 1.01
N ALA A 54 2.80 11.57 0.06
CA ALA A 54 2.97 12.07 -1.28
C ALA A 54 1.67 12.07 -2.11
N ALA A 55 0.77 11.10 -1.86
CA ALA A 55 -0.50 10.97 -2.57
C ALA A 55 -1.47 12.15 -2.30
N ARG A 56 -1.26 12.91 -1.21
CA ARG A 56 -2.08 14.08 -0.82
C ARG A 56 -3.58 13.76 -0.85
N LEU A 57 -3.94 12.54 -0.44
CA LEU A 57 -5.32 12.13 -0.24
C LEU A 57 -5.87 13.01 0.89
N GLY A 58 -6.83 13.88 0.56
CA GLY A 58 -7.44 14.80 1.51
C GLY A 58 -8.32 14.07 2.52
N HIS A 59 -9.26 14.78 3.15
CA HIS A 59 -10.17 14.17 4.10
C HIS A 59 -10.92 12.98 3.49
N PHE A 60 -10.88 11.85 4.20
CA PHE A 60 -11.60 10.64 3.86
C PHE A 60 -13.05 10.76 4.34
N LYS A 61 -13.98 10.38 3.45
CA LYS A 61 -15.40 10.20 3.76
C LYS A 61 -15.74 8.79 3.30
N GLN A 62 -16.19 7.95 4.23
CA GLN A 62 -16.52 6.55 3.94
C GLN A 62 -17.63 6.48 2.89
N LEU A 63 -17.55 5.50 2.00
CA LEU A 63 -18.57 5.27 0.99
C LEU A 63 -19.94 4.94 1.60
N SER A 64 -19.98 4.32 2.78
CA SER A 64 -21.22 4.09 3.54
C SER A 64 -21.97 5.40 3.87
N ASP A 65 -21.23 6.50 4.02
CA ASP A 65 -21.79 7.82 4.31
C ASP A 65 -22.09 8.62 3.02
N TYR A 66 -21.90 8.00 1.84
CA TYR A 66 -22.21 8.64 0.56
C TYR A 66 -23.72 8.71 0.36
N ASP A 67 -24.23 9.91 0.08
CA ASP A 67 -25.65 10.10 -0.18
C ASP A 67 -25.97 9.70 -1.62
N TRP A 68 -26.54 8.52 -1.81
CA TRP A 68 -26.92 8.03 -3.14
C TRP A 68 -28.10 8.79 -3.77
N HIS A 69 -28.81 9.64 -3.03
CA HIS A 69 -29.85 10.51 -3.60
C HIS A 69 -29.26 11.77 -4.27
N TRP A 70 -27.95 11.99 -4.12
CA TRP A 70 -27.22 13.09 -4.72
C TRP A 70 -25.92 12.58 -5.38
N PRO A 71 -25.71 12.78 -6.69
CA PRO A 71 -26.44 13.59 -7.67
C PRO A 71 -27.67 12.89 -8.27
N ARG A 72 -28.52 13.63 -8.99
CA ARG A 72 -29.77 13.12 -9.64
C ARG A 72 -29.57 11.89 -10.55
N ARG A 73 -28.37 11.68 -11.07
CA ARG A 73 -28.00 10.52 -11.88
C ARG A 73 -26.60 10.06 -11.46
N ILE A 74 -26.53 8.87 -10.88
CA ILE A 74 -25.30 8.16 -10.57
C ILE A 74 -25.55 6.67 -10.80
N ASP A 75 -24.60 5.99 -11.45
CA ASP A 75 -24.63 4.55 -11.58
C ASP A 75 -24.02 3.93 -10.32
N ARG A 76 -24.88 3.60 -9.36
CA ARG A 76 -24.46 2.99 -8.11
C ARG A 76 -23.78 1.64 -8.32
N ALA A 77 -24.28 0.82 -9.26
CA ALA A 77 -23.72 -0.51 -9.50
C ALA A 77 -22.29 -0.40 -10.05
N ALA A 78 -22.03 0.55 -10.97
CA ALA A 78 -20.68 0.80 -11.48
C ALA A 78 -19.73 1.31 -10.38
N VAL A 79 -20.22 2.15 -9.46
CA VAL A 79 -19.41 2.61 -8.32
C VAL A 79 -19.12 1.48 -7.33
N GLU A 80 -20.09 0.61 -7.05
CA GLU A 80 -19.89 -0.53 -6.17
C GLU A 80 -18.93 -1.56 -6.78
N ASP A 81 -19.04 -1.84 -8.09
CA ASP A 81 -18.08 -2.69 -8.83
C ASP A 81 -16.66 -2.10 -8.77
N LEU A 82 -16.52 -0.79 -8.97
CA LEU A 82 -15.24 -0.10 -8.85
C LEU A 82 -14.57 -0.31 -7.48
N MET A 83 -15.34 -0.44 -6.40
CA MET A 83 -14.81 -0.65 -5.04
C MET A 83 -14.35 -2.09 -4.80
N THR A 84 -14.70 -3.03 -5.67
CA THR A 84 -14.11 -4.38 -5.66
C THR A 84 -12.68 -4.39 -6.17
N LEU A 85 -12.25 -3.30 -6.81
CA LEU A 85 -10.94 -3.13 -7.46
C LEU A 85 -10.68 -4.15 -8.60
N SER A 86 -11.74 -4.77 -9.13
CA SER A 86 -11.69 -5.75 -10.23
C SER A 86 -10.94 -5.21 -11.45
N PHE A 87 -11.10 -3.92 -11.75
CA PHE A 87 -10.44 -3.21 -12.85
C PHE A 87 -8.90 -3.29 -12.81
N MET A 88 -8.30 -3.52 -11.63
CA MET A 88 -6.85 -3.68 -11.52
C MET A 88 -6.35 -4.96 -12.20
N ASN A 89 -7.16 -6.02 -12.23
CA ASN A 89 -6.81 -7.28 -12.89
C ASN A 89 -6.70 -7.11 -14.40
N ASP A 90 -7.55 -6.25 -14.97
CA ASP A 90 -7.60 -5.97 -16.40
C ASP A 90 -6.71 -4.79 -16.81
N ALA A 91 -5.95 -4.21 -15.87
CA ALA A 91 -5.16 -2.99 -16.06
C ALA A 91 -5.98 -1.84 -16.69
N ALA A 92 -7.27 -1.76 -16.34
CA ALA A 92 -8.19 -0.79 -16.90
C ALA A 92 -8.07 0.58 -16.23
N ASN A 93 -8.32 1.64 -16.99
CA ASN A 93 -8.34 3.02 -16.48
C ASN A 93 -9.75 3.44 -16.11
N ILE A 94 -9.91 4.05 -14.94
CA ILE A 94 -11.20 4.54 -14.45
C ILE A 94 -11.25 6.06 -14.57
N VAL A 95 -12.32 6.57 -15.16
CA VAL A 95 -12.53 8.01 -15.38
C VAL A 95 -13.88 8.41 -14.82
N PHE A 96 -13.89 9.33 -13.85
CA PHE A 96 -15.12 9.94 -13.33
C PHE A 96 -15.51 11.17 -14.16
N ILE A 97 -16.66 11.12 -14.82
CA ILE A 97 -17.18 12.21 -15.65
C ILE A 97 -18.42 12.82 -15.00
N GLY A 98 -18.46 14.15 -14.88
CA GLY A 98 -19.64 14.86 -14.38
C GLY A 98 -19.36 16.31 -13.94
N PRO A 99 -20.41 17.07 -13.57
CA PRO A 99 -20.30 18.46 -13.13
C PRO A 99 -19.46 18.65 -11.86
N ASN A 100 -19.03 19.88 -11.57
CA ASN A 100 -18.30 20.19 -10.34
C ASN A 100 -19.20 19.95 -9.10
N GLY A 101 -18.62 19.50 -7.98
CA GLY A 101 -19.33 19.32 -6.71
C GLY A 101 -20.17 18.05 -6.56
N VAL A 102 -20.18 17.13 -7.54
CA VAL A 102 -21.01 15.89 -7.48
C VAL A 102 -20.33 14.70 -6.77
N GLY A 103 -19.24 14.94 -6.03
CA GLY A 103 -18.57 13.88 -5.26
C GLY A 103 -17.55 13.01 -6.01
N LYS A 104 -17.16 13.35 -7.25
CA LYS A 104 -16.15 12.62 -8.03
C LYS A 104 -14.83 12.40 -7.26
N SER A 105 -14.31 13.46 -6.64
CA SER A 105 -13.09 13.38 -5.82
C SER A 105 -13.28 12.54 -4.57
N THR A 106 -14.49 12.50 -4.01
CA THR A 106 -14.82 11.64 -2.86
C THR A 106 -14.80 10.17 -3.26
N LEU A 107 -15.44 9.82 -4.39
CA LEU A 107 -15.42 8.45 -4.92
C LEU A 107 -14.00 8.00 -5.28
N ALA A 108 -13.23 8.85 -5.98
CA ALA A 108 -11.83 8.55 -6.30
C ALA A 108 -10.96 8.33 -5.06
N ARG A 109 -11.20 9.10 -3.98
CA ARG A 109 -10.49 8.88 -2.70
C ARG A 109 -10.90 7.58 -2.01
N ASN A 110 -12.14 7.11 -2.17
CA ASN A 110 -12.57 5.82 -1.62
C ASN A 110 -11.89 4.65 -2.34
N VAL A 111 -11.59 4.78 -3.64
CA VAL A 111 -10.81 3.78 -4.38
C VAL A 111 -9.35 3.75 -3.94
N ALA A 112 -8.81 4.90 -3.53
CA ALA A 112 -7.39 5.06 -3.18
C ALA A 112 -7.05 4.76 -1.70
N HIS A 113 -8.06 4.66 -0.83
CA HIS A 113 -7.92 4.43 0.61
C HIS A 113 -8.00 2.95 0.96
#